data_AF-A0AAW9DZ10-F1
#
_entry.id   AF-A0AAW9DZ10-F1
#
_cell.length_a   1.000
_cell.length_b   1.000
_cell.length_c   1.000
_cell.angle_alpha   90.00
_cell.angle_beta   90.00
_cell.angle_gamma   90.00
#
_symmetry.space_group_name_H-M   'P 1'
#
loop_
_entity.id
_entity.type
_entity.pdbx_description
1 polymer ?
#
loop_
_entity_poly.entity_id
_entity_poly.type
_entity_poly.pdbx_seq_one_letter_code
_entity_poly.pdbx_strand_id
1 'polypeptide(L)'
;MKLLPLCTLGLLTVLTPFTVVQAADDSANLLRDPNQLSRNDVRLSGEKFLKAWLAQDNTQQQLKANMYLLGVMDATEGKAWCGYQQALPGSLRESVYSYFKKLPDERKKQPAAMLITEALAKELPCKQGATS
;
A
#
# COMPACT_ATOMS: atom_id res chain seq x y z
N MET A 1 36.83 -57.66 24.77
CA MET A 1 36.90 -58.17 23.38
C MET A 1 35.52 -58.08 22.74
N LYS A 2 35.50 -57.66 21.47
CA LYS A 2 34.36 -57.47 20.54
C LYS A 2 33.53 -56.20 20.75
N LEU A 3 33.17 -55.42 19.73
CA LEU A 3 33.74 -55.09 18.41
C LEU A 3 32.88 -53.87 17.98
N LEU A 4 33.47 -52.74 17.55
CA LEU A 4 32.72 -51.67 16.87
C LEU A 4 32.25 -52.14 15.49
N PRO A 5 31.17 -51.55 14.97
CA PRO A 5 31.10 -51.10 13.57
C PRO A 5 30.87 -49.58 13.54
N LEU A 6 31.85 -48.79 13.09
CA LEU A 6 31.99 -48.24 11.75
C LEU A 6 30.69 -47.74 11.07
N CYS A 7 30.66 -46.41 10.93
CA CYS A 7 30.31 -45.66 9.71
C CYS A 7 28.88 -45.76 9.16
N THR A 8 28.14 -44.65 9.25
CA THR A 8 27.59 -43.98 8.06
C THR A 8 27.35 -42.49 8.38
N LEU A 9 28.12 -41.60 7.73
CA LEU A 9 27.77 -40.20 7.58
C LEU A 9 26.46 -40.12 6.78
N GLY A 10 25.35 -39.82 7.44
CA GLY A 10 24.14 -39.36 6.77
C GLY A 10 24.20 -37.83 6.65
N LEU A 11 24.66 -37.31 5.52
CA LEU A 11 24.38 -35.91 5.16
C LEU A 11 22.87 -35.80 4.99
N LEU A 12 22.18 -35.28 6.02
CA LEU A 12 20.81 -34.81 5.88
C LEU A 12 20.87 -33.50 5.08
N THR A 13 20.86 -33.60 3.76
CA THR A 13 20.47 -32.49 2.90
C THR A 13 18.99 -32.24 3.18
N VAL A 14 18.68 -31.29 4.05
CA VAL A 14 17.33 -30.79 4.23
C VAL A 14 16.96 -30.08 2.93
N LEU A 15 16.26 -30.80 2.05
CA LEU A 15 15.49 -30.21 0.97
C LEU A 15 14.38 -29.40 1.65
N THR A 16 14.65 -28.14 1.98
CA THR A 16 13.57 -27.20 2.27
C THR A 16 12.83 -27.00 0.95
N PRO A 17 11.55 -27.42 0.83
CA PRO A 17 10.78 -27.02 -0.32
C PRO A 17 10.71 -25.49 -0.26
N PHE A 18 11.27 -24.83 -1.27
CA PHE A 18 10.96 -23.43 -1.54
C PHE A 18 9.47 -23.40 -1.86
N THR A 19 8.62 -23.22 -0.84
CA THR A 19 7.24 -22.83 -1.06
C THR A 19 7.31 -21.43 -1.64
N VAL A 20 7.25 -21.33 -2.97
CA VAL A 20 6.98 -20.06 -3.64
C VAL A 20 5.65 -19.59 -3.08
N VAL A 21 5.68 -18.59 -2.20
CA VAL A 21 4.49 -17.83 -1.84
C VAL A 21 4.12 -17.06 -3.11
N GLN A 22 3.32 -17.69 -3.95
CA GLN A 22 2.73 -17.03 -5.09
C GLN A 22 1.68 -16.10 -4.52
N ALA A 23 2.06 -14.84 -4.28
CA ALA A 23 1.08 -13.77 -4.20
C ALA A 23 0.40 -13.77 -5.58
N ALA A 24 -0.72 -14.48 -5.70
CA ALA A 24 -1.47 -14.53 -6.93
C ALA A 24 -1.83 -13.09 -7.29
N ASP A 25 -1.23 -12.58 -8.36
CA ASP A 25 -1.66 -11.34 -8.96
C ASP A 25 -3.02 -11.62 -9.62
N ASP A 26 -4.09 -11.37 -8.87
CA ASP A 26 -5.49 -11.50 -9.32
C ASP A 26 -5.80 -10.63 -10.56
N SER A 27 -4.84 -9.83 -11.05
CA SER A 27 -4.91 -9.13 -12.32
C SER A 27 -5.23 -10.04 -13.51
N ALA A 28 -4.92 -11.35 -13.44
CA ALA A 28 -5.17 -12.31 -14.51
C ALA A 28 -6.55 -13.00 -14.48
N ASN A 29 -7.32 -12.92 -13.38
CA ASN A 29 -8.57 -13.67 -13.25
C ASN A 29 -9.78 -12.89 -13.81
N LEU A 30 -10.60 -13.58 -14.62
CA LEU A 30 -11.87 -13.07 -15.14
C LEU A 30 -12.89 -12.84 -14.01
N LEU A 31 -12.83 -13.66 -12.96
CA LEU A 31 -13.65 -13.57 -11.74
C LEU A 31 -12.85 -12.82 -10.67
N ARG A 32 -13.00 -11.49 -10.63
CA ARG A 32 -12.37 -10.65 -9.61
C ARG A 32 -13.29 -10.48 -8.41
N ASP A 33 -12.73 -10.48 -7.21
CA ASP A 33 -13.46 -10.09 -6.00
C ASP A 33 -13.70 -8.56 -6.04
N PRO A 34 -14.96 -8.09 -6.20
CA PRO A 34 -15.25 -6.66 -6.28
C PRO A 34 -14.95 -5.92 -4.97
N ASN A 35 -14.83 -6.64 -3.85
CA ASN A 35 -14.54 -6.07 -2.54
C ASN A 35 -13.05 -5.79 -2.32
N GLN A 36 -12.19 -6.26 -3.22
CA GLN A 36 -10.76 -6.07 -3.18
C GLN A 36 -10.32 -4.96 -4.12
N LEU A 37 -9.26 -4.25 -3.73
CA LEU A 37 -8.60 -3.26 -4.56
C LEU A 37 -7.96 -3.93 -5.77
N SER A 38 -8.21 -3.34 -6.94
CA SER A 38 -7.74 -3.80 -8.25
C SER A 38 -7.34 -2.61 -9.12
N ARG A 39 -6.47 -2.85 -10.11
CA ARG A 39 -6.08 -1.85 -11.13
C ARG A 39 -7.25 -1.28 -11.94
N ASN A 40 -8.37 -2.00 -11.97
CA ASN A 40 -9.57 -1.60 -12.70
C ASN A 40 -10.51 -0.69 -11.89
N ASP A 41 -10.21 -0.40 -10.61
CA ASP A 41 -10.97 0.53 -9.78
C ASP A 41 -10.73 1.99 -10.21
N VAL A 42 -11.22 2.34 -11.40
CA VAL A 42 -11.19 3.70 -11.91
C VAL A 42 -12.10 4.58 -11.04
N ARG A 43 -11.62 5.77 -10.67
CA ARG A 43 -12.27 6.64 -9.68
C ARG A 43 -12.50 5.93 -8.33
N LEU A 44 -11.52 5.12 -7.89
CA LEU A 44 -11.49 4.48 -6.57
C LEU A 44 -12.03 5.39 -5.47
N SER A 45 -13.04 4.95 -4.74
CA SER A 45 -13.60 5.73 -3.62
C SER A 45 -12.63 5.79 -2.44
N GLY A 46 -12.70 6.86 -1.67
CA GLY A 46 -11.95 7.01 -0.42
C GLY A 46 -12.23 5.88 0.57
N GLU A 47 -13.46 5.40 0.65
CA GLU A 47 -13.87 4.28 1.50
C GLU A 47 -13.17 2.98 1.11
N LYS A 48 -13.19 2.62 -0.18
CA LYS A 48 -12.54 1.39 -0.68
C LYS A 48 -11.02 1.47 -0.50
N PHE A 49 -10.43 2.64 -0.76
CA PHE A 49 -9.02 2.91 -0.46
C PHE A 49 -8.71 2.70 1.03
N LEU A 50 -9.47 3.33 1.93
CA LEU A 50 -9.23 3.27 3.37
C LEU A 50 -9.34 1.85 3.91
N LYS A 51 -10.35 1.10 3.45
CA LYS A 51 -10.53 -0.32 3.81
C LYS A 51 -9.31 -1.16 3.40
N ALA A 52 -8.80 -0.97 2.19
CA ALA A 52 -7.62 -1.69 1.70
C ALA A 52 -6.34 -1.24 2.44
N TRP A 53 -6.18 0.05 2.71
CA TRP A 53 -4.99 0.61 3.33
C TRP A 53 -4.80 0.17 4.78
N LEU A 54 -5.91 0.03 5.52
CA LEU A 54 -5.94 -0.36 6.93
C LEU A 54 -6.19 -1.86 7.14
N ALA A 55 -6.16 -2.67 6.07
CA ALA A 55 -6.35 -4.11 6.17
C ALA A 55 -5.19 -4.76 6.97
N GLN A 56 -5.50 -5.31 8.15
CA GLN A 56 -4.49 -5.91 9.05
C GLN A 56 -4.17 -7.36 8.68
N ASP A 57 -5.16 -8.07 8.14
CA ASP A 57 -5.10 -9.49 7.77
C ASP A 57 -4.83 -9.70 6.27
N ASN A 58 -4.71 -8.63 5.50
CA ASN A 58 -4.51 -8.68 4.05
C ASN A 58 -3.38 -7.73 3.60
N THR A 59 -2.14 -8.20 3.78
CA THR A 59 -0.93 -7.46 3.43
C THR A 59 -0.85 -7.10 1.95
N GLN A 60 -1.44 -7.92 1.07
CA GLN A 60 -1.51 -7.64 -0.36
C GLN A 60 -2.42 -6.44 -0.67
N GLN A 61 -3.59 -6.35 -0.03
CA GLN A 61 -4.48 -5.21 -0.17
C GLN A 61 -3.87 -3.92 0.40
N GLN A 62 -3.22 -4.03 1.55
CA GLN A 62 -2.46 -2.93 2.13
C GLN A 62 -1.32 -2.47 1.21
N LEU A 63 -0.57 -3.40 0.59
CA LEU A 63 0.49 -3.06 -0.36
C LEU A 63 -0.07 -2.33 -1.59
N LYS A 64 -1.16 -2.83 -2.19
CA LYS A 64 -1.84 -2.18 -3.32
C LYS A 64 -2.28 -0.76 -2.97
N ALA A 65 -2.87 -0.55 -1.80
CA ALA A 65 -3.29 0.77 -1.34
C ALA A 65 -2.09 1.70 -1.07
N ASN A 66 -0.99 1.18 -0.51
CA ASN A 66 0.24 1.95 -0.31
C ASN A 66 0.88 2.39 -1.64
N MET A 67 0.83 1.54 -2.67
CA MET A 67 1.31 1.89 -4.02
C MET A 67 0.39 2.90 -4.71
N TYR A 68 -0.93 2.76 -4.55
CA TYR A 68 -1.88 3.76 -5.02
C TYR A 68 -1.63 5.13 -4.37
N LEU A 69 -1.45 5.17 -3.04
CA LEU A 69 -1.15 6.39 -2.30
C LEU A 69 0.14 7.04 -2.80
N LEU A 70 1.22 6.26 -2.94
CA LEU A 70 2.49 6.75 -3.50
C LEU A 70 2.28 7.39 -4.88
N GLY A 71 1.55 6.70 -5.78
CA GLY A 71 1.27 7.22 -7.11
C GLY A 71 0.48 8.53 -7.11
N VAL A 72 -0.52 8.68 -6.21
CA VAL A 72 -1.24 9.96 -6.05
C VAL A 72 -0.32 11.06 -5.54
N MET A 73 0.52 10.75 -4.55
CA MET A 73 1.47 11.71 -3.99
C MET A 73 2.44 12.20 -5.07
N ASP A 74 3.11 11.30 -5.80
CA ASP A 74 4.04 11.64 -6.88
C ASP A 74 3.39 12.42 -8.03
N ALA A 75 2.12 12.12 -8.36
CA ALA A 75 1.42 12.81 -9.43
C ALA A 75 1.05 14.26 -9.08
N THR A 76 0.90 14.58 -7.79
CA THR A 76 0.29 15.82 -7.29
C THR A 76 1.24 16.72 -6.51
N GLU A 77 2.37 16.19 -6.03
CA GLU A 77 3.42 16.96 -5.39
C GLU A 77 4.03 17.99 -6.36
N GLY A 78 4.44 19.14 -5.82
CA GLY A 78 4.95 20.28 -6.60
C GLY A 78 3.88 21.05 -7.37
N LYS A 79 2.62 20.59 -7.36
CA LYS A 79 1.49 21.22 -8.06
C LYS A 79 0.38 21.65 -7.10
N ALA A 80 -0.22 20.67 -6.41
CA ALA A 80 -1.34 20.91 -5.50
C ALA A 80 -0.87 21.07 -4.05
N TRP A 81 0.27 20.49 -3.71
CA TRP A 81 0.91 20.55 -2.40
C TRP A 81 2.41 20.37 -2.59
N CYS A 82 3.22 20.87 -1.65
CA CYS A 82 4.68 20.90 -1.78
C CYS A 82 5.29 20.43 -0.46
N GLY A 83 5.90 19.24 -0.43
CA GLY A 83 6.17 18.60 0.85
C GLY A 83 7.31 17.59 0.89
N TYR A 84 7.80 17.08 -0.25
CA TYR A 84 8.86 16.07 -0.19
C TYR A 84 10.18 16.55 0.41
N GLN A 85 10.46 17.86 0.31
CA GLN A 85 11.62 18.48 0.94
C GLN A 85 11.36 18.94 2.39
N GLN A 86 10.10 18.90 2.85
CA GLN A 86 9.67 19.54 4.11
C GLN A 86 9.17 18.53 5.15
N ALA A 87 8.69 17.36 4.73
CA ALA A 87 8.08 16.36 5.60
C ALA A 87 8.60 14.95 5.30
N LEU A 88 8.73 14.15 6.37
CA LEU A 88 9.09 12.75 6.24
C LEU A 88 7.96 11.94 5.58
N PRO A 89 8.25 10.88 4.81
CA PRO A 89 7.23 10.04 4.19
C PRO A 89 6.20 9.49 5.18
N GLY A 90 6.62 9.14 6.40
CA GLY A 90 5.72 8.71 7.47
C GLY A 90 4.75 9.81 7.91
N SER A 91 5.22 11.05 8.04
CA SER A 91 4.39 12.20 8.43
C SER A 91 3.34 12.54 7.36
N LEU A 92 3.70 12.43 6.07
CA LEU A 92 2.75 12.63 4.97
C LEU A 92 1.61 11.60 5.02
N ARG A 93 1.95 10.32 5.27
CA ARG A 93 0.97 9.24 5.43
C ARG A 93 0.08 9.47 6.65
N GLU A 94 0.66 9.90 7.76
CA GLU A 94 -0.10 10.22 8.98
C GLU A 94 -1.07 11.39 8.75
N SER A 95 -0.66 12.44 8.02
CA SER A 95 -1.54 13.56 7.67
C SER A 95 -2.75 13.08 6.86
N VAL A 96 -2.53 12.21 5.85
CA VAL A 96 -3.62 11.60 5.06
C VAL A 96 -4.54 10.78 5.97
N TYR A 97 -4.00 9.90 6.82
CA TYR A 97 -4.81 9.11 7.75
C TYR A 97 -5.65 9.98 8.69
N SER A 98 -5.02 10.97 9.31
CA SER A 98 -5.67 11.93 10.22
C SER A 98 -6.79 12.73 9.52
N TYR A 99 -6.62 13.06 8.25
CA TYR A 99 -7.65 13.70 7.44
C TYR A 99 -8.84 12.74 7.17
N PHE A 100 -8.57 11.52 6.70
CA PHE A 100 -9.59 10.51 6.42
C PHE A 100 -10.41 10.13 7.67
N LYS A 101 -9.78 10.09 8.86
CA LYS A 101 -10.44 9.84 10.14
C LYS A 101 -11.51 10.89 10.48
N LYS A 102 -11.32 12.14 10.04
CA LYS A 102 -12.23 13.27 10.29
C LYS A 102 -13.31 13.43 9.21
N LEU A 103 -13.21 12.72 8.09
CA LEU A 103 -14.19 12.82 7.01
C LEU A 103 -15.55 12.20 7.40
N PRO A 104 -16.67 12.88 7.10
CA PRO A 104 -17.99 12.24 7.08
C PRO A 104 -18.03 11.06 6.10
N ASP A 105 -18.83 10.04 6.38
CA ASP A 105 -18.88 8.84 5.52
C ASP A 105 -19.33 9.15 4.08
N GLU A 106 -20.23 10.11 3.90
CA GLU A 106 -20.65 10.55 2.57
C GLU A 106 -19.48 11.13 1.74
N ARG A 107 -18.56 11.84 2.39
CA ARG A 107 -17.34 12.35 1.73
C ARG A 107 -16.42 11.22 1.31
N LYS A 108 -16.36 10.10 2.05
CA LYS A 108 -15.50 8.96 1.72
C LYS A 108 -15.93 8.23 0.45
N LYS A 109 -17.16 8.43 -0.04
CA LYS A 109 -17.61 7.92 -1.35
C LYS A 109 -16.98 8.64 -2.53
N GLN A 110 -16.40 9.83 -2.31
CA GLN A 110 -15.71 10.59 -3.34
C GLN A 110 -14.37 9.93 -3.74
N PRO A 111 -13.81 10.26 -4.93
CA PRO A 111 -12.54 9.70 -5.37
C PRO A 111 -11.39 9.88 -4.36
N ALA A 112 -10.70 8.79 -4.04
CA ALA A 112 -9.60 8.75 -3.08
C ALA A 112 -8.45 9.68 -3.47
N ALA A 113 -8.11 9.76 -4.76
CA ALA A 113 -7.03 10.65 -5.23
C ALA A 113 -7.28 12.11 -4.87
N MET A 114 -8.54 12.57 -5.04
CA MET A 114 -8.94 13.93 -4.68
C MET A 114 -8.85 14.16 -3.16
N LEU A 115 -9.34 13.22 -2.36
CA LEU A 115 -9.31 13.33 -0.90
C LEU A 115 -7.88 13.31 -0.34
N ILE A 116 -6.99 12.46 -0.88
CA ILE A 116 -5.56 12.41 -0.53
C ILE A 116 -4.90 13.75 -0.88
N THR A 117 -5.17 14.28 -2.08
CA THR A 117 -4.62 15.57 -2.52
C THR A 117 -5.12 16.71 -1.62
N GLU A 118 -6.41 16.72 -1.26
CA GLU A 118 -6.97 17.72 -0.36
C GLU A 118 -6.32 17.66 1.03
N ALA A 119 -6.07 16.45 1.56
CA ALA A 119 -5.38 16.26 2.84
C ALA A 119 -3.99 16.91 2.82
N LEU A 120 -3.20 16.59 1.79
CA LEU A 120 -1.82 17.06 1.66
C LEU A 120 -1.75 18.56 1.36
N ALA A 121 -2.67 19.10 0.56
CA ALA A 121 -2.76 20.53 0.27
C ALA A 121 -3.16 21.36 1.49
N LYS A 122 -3.96 20.79 2.40
CA LYS A 122 -4.31 21.42 3.68
C LYS A 122 -3.12 21.49 4.64
N GLU A 123 -2.31 20.44 4.67
CA GLU A 123 -1.15 20.35 5.57
C GLU A 123 0.07 21.11 5.03
N LEU A 124 0.37 20.96 3.74
CA LEU A 124 1.59 21.45 3.09
C LEU A 124 1.25 22.18 1.78
N PRO A 125 0.55 23.32 1.86
CA PRO A 125 0.23 24.10 0.67
C PRO A 125 1.50 24.60 -0.02
N CYS A 126 1.51 24.59 -1.35
CA CYS A 126 2.57 25.22 -2.10
C CYS A 126 2.58 26.74 -1.86
N LYS A 127 3.77 27.31 -1.68
CA LYS A 127 3.93 28.77 -1.65
C LYS A 127 3.68 29.32 -3.05
N GLN A 128 2.93 30.42 -3.15
CA GLN A 128 2.75 31.13 -4.41
C GLN A 128 4.14 31.60 -4.91
N GLY A 129 4.56 31.10 -6.07
CA GLY A 129 5.89 31.34 -6.64
C GLY A 129 6.86 30.15 -6.61
N ALA A 130 6.49 29.03 -5.98
CA ALA A 130 7.25 27.77 -6.08
C ALA A 130 6.81 27.00 -7.34
N THR A 131 7.10 27.55 -8.52
CA THR A 131 7.09 26.77 -9.76
C THR A 131 8.34 25.90 -9.78
N SER A 132 8.16 24.57 -9.79
CA SER A 132 9.19 23.62 -10.26
C SER A 132 9.49 23.83 -11.74
#